data_AF-A0A961UU86-F1
#
_entry.id   AF-A0A961UU86-F1
#
_cell.length_a   1.000
_cell.length_b   1.000
_cell.length_c   1.000
_cell.angle_alpha   90.00
_cell.angle_beta   90.00
_cell.angle_gamma   90.00
#
_symmetry.space_group_name_H-M   'P 1'
#
loop_
_entity.id
_entity.type
_entity.pdbx_description
1 polymer ?
#
loop_
_entity_poly.entity_id
_entity_poly.type
_entity_poly.pdbx_seq_one_letter_code
_entity_poly.pdbx_strand_id
1 'polypeptide(L)'
;MDGSARRRGAIGDLVCASLRGAVAMIIAFVALAAFAETRAETAPLLKWRVENPFRLFADPADSEVHRATYESLSAEERRAPILSAERALQRRHEVDGWAATMFRKTCWDWKNNRYGCAEYTDYMNPESHRVRAEIEGLDEATSLSCTWLTAPLGGGDFRGKAVTQPCSDPFFLNVPYPDGAEVKVEIGGREILRAQIKVSDLLIVGLGDSFASGEGNPDVPVRFSRDRTADYGKSDTSSDLSGYPARIGNWRQIGDRAFIEQNARWDDQACHRSLYSHQFRAALQLAVEDPHRAITYVGLACSGAEVTFGLFLRYKGNEWVPNPPVLSQISAAAQAQCGNHRSDAVDLPEAYHINGRIPELKGGLVMRKCPMEYARKIDLVYVSIGGNDVGFSRLVANAILADQSYLKWLGGWIGEVHGQAEAQSQIVRLGVRY
;
A
#
# COMPACT_ATOMS: atom_id res chain seq x y z
N MET A 1 2.78 -69.78 -62.24
CA MET A 1 1.54 -69.00 -62.26
C MET A 1 1.36 -68.49 -60.83
N ASP A 2 2.08 -67.42 -60.48
CA ASP A 2 1.64 -66.00 -60.51
C ASP A 2 1.08 -65.64 -59.11
N GLY A 3 1.53 -64.66 -58.33
CA GLY A 3 2.63 -63.68 -58.42
C GLY A 3 2.71 -62.88 -57.09
N SER A 4 3.83 -62.16 -56.90
CA SER A 4 4.02 -60.92 -56.08
C SER A 4 3.74 -60.92 -54.56
N ALA A 5 4.50 -60.28 -53.65
CA ALA A 5 5.83 -59.68 -53.58
C ALA A 5 6.09 -59.18 -52.12
N ARG A 6 7.32 -59.42 -51.59
CA ARG A 6 8.24 -58.52 -50.80
C ARG A 6 7.72 -57.85 -49.51
N ARG A 7 8.47 -57.59 -48.42
CA ARG A 7 9.89 -57.46 -48.01
C ARG A 7 9.83 -57.17 -46.47
N ARG A 8 10.83 -57.23 -45.59
CA ARG A 8 12.26 -57.60 -45.52
C ARG A 8 12.61 -57.62 -44.02
N GLY A 9 13.49 -58.53 -43.62
CA GLY A 9 14.02 -58.64 -42.26
C GLY A 9 15.47 -58.17 -42.12
N ALA A 10 15.85 -58.15 -40.84
CA ALA A 10 17.14 -57.93 -40.17
C ALA A 10 18.40 -58.53 -40.83
N ILE A 11 19.58 -58.09 -40.36
CA ILE A 11 20.53 -58.88 -39.55
C ILE A 11 21.77 -58.02 -39.28
N GLY A 12 22.29 -58.13 -38.06
CA GLY A 12 23.52 -57.49 -37.60
C GLY A 12 24.75 -58.41 -37.60
N ASP A 13 25.88 -57.71 -37.56
CA ASP A 13 27.04 -57.93 -36.71
C ASP A 13 28.18 -58.93 -37.01
N LEU A 14 29.38 -58.30 -36.96
CA LEU A 14 30.65 -58.69 -36.31
C LEU A 14 31.91 -58.95 -37.18
N VAL A 15 32.67 -57.85 -37.37
CA VAL A 15 34.09 -57.60 -37.01
C VAL A 15 35.20 -58.56 -37.49
N CYS A 16 36.20 -58.02 -38.22
CA CYS A 16 37.62 -58.11 -37.83
C CYS A 16 38.53 -57.05 -38.53
N ALA A 17 39.62 -56.69 -37.86
CA ALA A 17 40.45 -55.51 -38.06
C ALA A 17 41.41 -55.56 -39.26
N SER A 18 41.71 -54.39 -39.84
CA SER A 18 43.08 -53.86 -40.03
C SER A 18 43.07 -52.61 -40.90
N LEU A 19 43.85 -51.59 -40.49
CA LEU A 19 44.49 -50.50 -41.27
C LEU A 19 44.57 -49.22 -40.43
N ARG A 20 45.61 -49.17 -39.59
CA ARG A 20 46.17 -47.93 -39.04
C ARG A 20 47.27 -47.45 -39.97
N GLY A 21 47.14 -46.25 -40.52
CA GLY A 21 48.24 -45.55 -41.18
C GLY A 21 47.80 -44.83 -42.46
N ALA A 22 47.23 -43.61 -42.33
CA ALA A 22 47.29 -42.54 -43.33
C ALA A 22 46.41 -41.32 -43.03
N VAL A 23 45.48 -41.34 -42.07
CA VAL A 23 44.46 -40.27 -41.95
C VAL A 23 44.71 -39.26 -40.82
N ALA A 24 45.77 -39.43 -40.02
CA ALA A 24 46.03 -38.56 -38.87
C ALA A 24 46.63 -37.18 -39.21
N MET A 25 46.99 -36.89 -40.47
CA MET A 25 47.63 -35.61 -40.84
C MET A 25 46.76 -34.63 -41.66
N ILE A 26 45.51 -34.95 -41.96
CA ILE A 26 44.59 -34.02 -42.68
C ILE A 26 43.48 -33.47 -41.75
N ILE A 27 43.33 -34.00 -40.53
CA ILE A 27 42.33 -33.51 -39.54
C ILE A 27 42.92 -32.46 -38.57
N ALA A 28 44.19 -32.06 -38.75
CA ALA A 28 44.81 -31.03 -37.92
C ALA A 28 44.72 -29.60 -38.49
N PHE A 29 44.20 -29.41 -39.71
CA PHE A 29 44.20 -28.09 -40.38
C PHE A 29 42.82 -27.45 -40.61
N VAL A 30 41.72 -28.04 -40.10
CA VAL A 30 40.36 -27.47 -40.29
C VAL A 30 39.61 -27.19 -38.97
N ALA A 31 40.19 -27.50 -37.80
CA ALA A 31 39.54 -27.29 -36.51
C ALA A 31 40.09 -26.10 -35.69
N LEU A 32 40.57 -25.05 -36.38
CA LEU A 32 40.80 -23.72 -35.79
C LEU A 32 39.92 -22.68 -36.51
N ALA A 33 38.68 -23.04 -36.82
CA ALA A 33 37.65 -22.04 -36.89
C ALA A 33 37.41 -21.60 -35.43
N ALA A 34 38.03 -20.49 -35.05
CA ALA A 34 37.63 -19.77 -33.86
C ALA A 34 36.12 -19.56 -33.96
N PHE A 35 35.36 -20.30 -33.15
CA PHE A 35 34.03 -19.89 -32.77
C PHE A 35 34.21 -18.62 -31.95
N ALA A 36 34.41 -17.50 -32.64
CA ALA A 36 34.05 -16.22 -32.08
C ALA A 36 32.54 -16.32 -31.89
N GLU A 37 32.12 -16.69 -30.69
CA GLU A 37 30.78 -16.40 -30.22
C GLU A 37 30.61 -14.90 -30.43
N THR A 38 29.94 -14.54 -31.51
CA THR A 38 29.42 -13.21 -31.71
C THR A 38 28.38 -13.09 -30.60
N ARG A 39 28.79 -12.56 -29.44
CA ARG A 39 27.84 -12.02 -28.47
C ARG A 39 26.94 -11.12 -29.29
N ALA A 40 25.67 -11.49 -29.40
CA ALA A 40 24.67 -10.55 -29.84
C ALA A 40 24.76 -9.39 -28.83
N GLU A 41 25.34 -8.28 -29.25
CA GLU A 41 25.30 -7.02 -28.50
C GLU A 41 23.82 -6.75 -28.27
N THR A 42 23.36 -6.97 -27.04
CA THR A 42 22.02 -6.57 -26.63
C THR A 42 21.97 -5.06 -26.81
N ALA A 43 21.12 -4.59 -27.73
CA ALA A 43 20.93 -3.15 -27.93
C ALA A 43 20.63 -2.50 -26.57
N PRO A 44 21.24 -1.34 -26.26
CA PRO A 44 21.03 -0.68 -24.98
C PRO A 44 19.54 -0.40 -24.79
N LEU A 45 19.02 -0.69 -23.60
CA LEU A 45 17.62 -0.50 -23.24
C LEU A 45 17.51 0.48 -22.08
N LEU A 46 16.48 1.32 -22.11
CA LEU A 46 16.17 2.20 -20.99
C LEU A 46 15.37 1.42 -19.94
N LYS A 47 15.99 1.13 -18.80
CA LYS A 47 15.30 0.65 -17.62
C LYS A 47 14.93 1.83 -16.74
N TRP A 48 13.69 1.94 -16.32
CA TRP A 48 13.29 3.05 -15.47
C TRP A 48 12.24 2.63 -14.43
N ARG A 49 12.15 3.42 -13.36
CA ARG A 49 11.12 3.25 -12.34
C ARG A 49 10.77 4.58 -11.69
N VAL A 50 9.53 4.73 -11.23
CA VAL A 50 9.12 5.85 -10.39
C VAL A 50 9.93 5.81 -9.08
N GLU A 51 10.55 6.93 -8.70
CA GLU A 51 11.38 7.03 -7.49
C GLU A 51 10.54 6.78 -6.23
N ASN A 52 9.42 7.49 -6.10
CA ASN A 52 8.45 7.30 -5.01
C ASN A 52 7.12 6.77 -5.56
N PRO A 53 6.95 5.45 -5.69
CA PRO A 53 5.74 4.85 -6.27
C PRO A 53 4.54 4.96 -5.33
N PHE A 54 4.74 5.05 -4.01
CA PHE A 54 3.65 5.20 -3.05
C PHE A 54 3.70 6.57 -2.40
N ARG A 55 3.02 7.54 -3.02
CA ARG A 55 3.18 8.96 -2.71
C ARG A 55 2.74 9.33 -1.30
N LEU A 56 1.94 8.50 -0.62
CA LEU A 56 1.60 8.78 0.77
C LEU A 56 2.85 8.82 1.67
N PHE A 57 3.89 8.06 1.39
CA PHE A 57 5.18 8.26 2.06
C PHE A 57 5.84 9.53 1.52
N ALA A 58 6.19 10.43 2.44
CA ALA A 58 6.88 11.67 2.12
C ALA A 58 8.34 11.42 1.66
N ASP A 59 8.98 10.40 2.25
CA ASP A 59 10.35 9.99 1.91
C ASP A 59 10.32 8.81 0.91
N PRO A 60 10.89 8.96 -0.30
CA PRO A 60 11.00 7.86 -1.26
C PRO A 60 11.73 6.62 -0.71
N ALA A 61 12.61 6.78 0.29
CA ALA A 61 13.29 5.66 0.93
C ALA A 61 12.32 4.71 1.63
N ASP A 62 11.22 5.21 2.19
CA ASP A 62 10.21 4.39 2.85
C ASP A 62 9.50 3.50 1.83
N SER A 63 9.15 4.03 0.64
CA SER A 63 8.64 3.23 -0.48
C SER A 63 9.66 2.18 -0.97
N GLU A 64 10.95 2.54 -1.01
CA GLU A 64 12.00 1.63 -1.47
C GLU A 64 12.22 0.45 -0.51
N VAL A 65 12.04 0.64 0.81
CA VAL A 65 12.06 -0.47 1.79
C VAL A 65 11.04 -1.54 1.40
N HIS A 66 9.83 -1.13 1.03
CA HIS A 66 8.77 -2.06 0.62
C HIS A 66 9.04 -2.67 -0.76
N ARG A 67 9.56 -1.90 -1.73
CA ARG A 67 9.94 -2.41 -3.05
C ARG A 67 11.05 -3.46 -2.94
N ALA A 68 12.15 -3.15 -2.27
CA ALA A 68 13.27 -4.08 -2.09
C ALA A 68 12.83 -5.36 -1.38
N THR A 69 11.92 -5.24 -0.39
CA THR A 69 11.28 -6.40 0.25
C THR A 69 10.55 -7.26 -0.76
N TYR A 70 9.65 -6.67 -1.56
CA TYR A 70 8.89 -7.38 -2.58
C TYR A 70 9.80 -8.04 -3.63
N GLU A 71 10.83 -7.33 -4.10
CA GLU A 71 11.79 -7.83 -5.08
C GLU A 71 12.59 -9.02 -4.55
N SER A 72 12.93 -9.02 -3.24
CA SER A 72 13.62 -10.15 -2.59
C SER A 72 12.76 -11.40 -2.37
N LEU A 73 11.44 -11.33 -2.52
CA LEU A 73 10.56 -12.49 -2.31
C LEU A 73 10.77 -13.55 -3.39
N SER A 74 10.77 -14.81 -2.97
CA SER A 74 10.75 -15.97 -3.86
C SER A 74 9.48 -16.04 -4.69
N ALA A 75 9.49 -16.82 -5.78
CA ALA A 75 8.32 -17.02 -6.63
C ALA A 75 7.10 -17.59 -5.87
N GLU A 76 7.33 -18.40 -4.83
CA GLU A 76 6.27 -18.93 -3.97
C GLU A 76 5.71 -17.84 -3.05
N GLU A 77 6.58 -17.06 -2.39
CA GLU A 77 6.16 -15.96 -1.51
C GLU A 77 5.39 -14.88 -2.27
N ARG A 78 5.73 -14.65 -3.55
CA ARG A 78 5.02 -13.73 -4.45
C ARG A 78 3.58 -14.15 -4.78
N ARG A 79 3.15 -15.38 -4.44
CA ARG A 79 1.73 -15.77 -4.54
C ARG A 79 0.86 -15.14 -3.44
N ALA A 80 1.47 -14.70 -2.34
CA ALA A 80 0.81 -13.98 -1.26
C ALA A 80 1.70 -12.78 -0.82
N PRO A 81 1.96 -11.83 -1.72
CA PRO A 81 3.09 -10.90 -1.59
C PRO A 81 2.96 -10.00 -0.36
N ILE A 82 1.75 -9.54 -0.04
CA ILE A 82 1.48 -8.69 1.13
C ILE A 82 1.86 -9.41 2.43
N LEU A 83 1.37 -10.63 2.64
CA LEU A 83 1.64 -11.40 3.86
C LEU A 83 3.12 -11.80 3.95
N SER A 84 3.73 -12.16 2.83
CA SER A 84 5.15 -12.52 2.78
C SER A 84 6.04 -11.31 3.08
N ALA A 85 5.73 -10.15 2.51
CA ALA A 85 6.44 -8.90 2.78
C ALA A 85 6.29 -8.47 4.25
N GLU A 86 5.08 -8.59 4.82
CA GLU A 86 4.84 -8.32 6.24
C GLU A 86 5.75 -9.18 7.14
N ARG A 87 5.79 -10.50 6.90
CA ARG A 87 6.66 -11.42 7.67
C ARG A 87 8.15 -11.11 7.50
N ALA A 88 8.56 -10.66 6.33
CA ALA A 88 9.95 -10.23 6.08
C ALA A 88 10.28 -8.94 6.83
N LEU A 89 9.39 -7.95 6.81
CA LEU A 89 9.56 -6.68 7.52
C LEU A 89 9.49 -6.88 9.04
N GLN A 90 8.55 -7.66 9.55
CA GLN A 90 8.43 -7.96 10.97
C GLN A 90 9.73 -8.52 11.55
N ARG A 91 10.40 -9.44 10.83
CA ARG A 91 11.71 -9.99 11.24
C ARG A 91 12.83 -8.95 11.29
N ARG A 92 12.74 -7.86 10.52
CA ARG A 92 13.73 -6.76 10.54
C ARG A 92 13.39 -5.68 11.56
N HIS A 93 12.16 -5.65 12.07
CA HIS A 93 11.62 -4.62 12.95
C HIS A 93 10.92 -5.24 14.18
N GLU A 94 11.59 -6.15 14.88
CA GLU A 94 10.97 -7.01 15.91
C GLU A 94 10.43 -6.26 17.14
N VAL A 95 10.95 -5.06 17.43
CA VAL A 95 10.60 -4.33 18.67
C VAL A 95 9.33 -3.51 18.52
N ASP A 96 9.36 -2.51 17.62
CA ASP A 96 8.28 -1.53 17.48
C ASP A 96 7.47 -1.72 16.17
N GLY A 97 7.88 -2.64 15.29
CA GLY A 97 7.30 -2.82 13.95
C GLY A 97 7.86 -1.83 12.91
N TRP A 98 7.63 -2.12 11.61
CA TRP A 98 8.16 -1.29 10.53
C TRP A 98 7.44 0.06 10.40
N ALA A 99 6.15 0.13 10.71
CA ALA A 99 5.38 1.37 10.61
C ALA A 99 5.89 2.47 11.57
N ALA A 100 6.50 2.08 12.70
CA ALA A 100 7.04 3.00 13.68
C ALA A 100 8.11 3.94 13.10
N THR A 101 8.82 3.54 12.03
CA THR A 101 9.83 4.38 11.37
C THR A 101 9.28 5.33 10.32
N MET A 102 7.98 5.21 9.97
CA MET A 102 7.36 5.84 8.80
C MET A 102 6.07 6.62 9.09
N PHE A 103 5.30 6.29 10.14
CA PHE A 103 3.94 6.81 10.36
C PHE A 103 3.78 8.33 10.56
N ARG A 104 4.86 9.07 10.78
CA ARG A 104 4.86 10.55 10.85
C ARG A 104 5.53 11.21 9.64
N LYS A 105 5.95 10.41 8.67
CA LYS A 105 6.52 10.83 7.39
C LYS A 105 5.53 10.53 6.26
N THR A 106 4.27 10.84 6.50
CA THR A 106 3.18 10.63 5.55
C THR A 106 2.61 11.97 5.09
N CYS A 107 2.02 12.00 3.90
CA CYS A 107 1.24 13.15 3.42
C CYS A 107 -0.16 13.25 4.09
N TRP A 108 -0.27 12.84 5.35
CA TRP A 108 -1.45 12.99 6.19
C TRP A 108 -1.20 14.05 7.27
N ASP A 109 -1.98 15.14 7.22
CA ASP A 109 -1.93 16.20 8.22
C ASP A 109 -2.85 15.85 9.40
N TRP A 110 -2.30 15.12 10.36
CA TRP A 110 -3.00 14.71 11.58
C TRP A 110 -3.48 15.88 12.45
N LYS A 111 -2.97 17.10 12.26
CA LYS A 111 -3.44 18.28 13.02
C LYS A 111 -4.74 18.82 12.45
N ASN A 112 -4.89 18.77 11.13
CA ASN A 112 -6.02 19.35 10.40
C ASN A 112 -6.96 18.30 9.78
N ASN A 113 -6.66 17.00 9.92
CA ASN A 113 -7.42 15.89 9.37
C ASN A 113 -7.64 15.98 7.85
N ARG A 114 -6.57 16.25 7.11
CA ARG A 114 -6.62 16.38 5.64
C ARG A 114 -5.37 15.80 5.00
N TYR A 115 -5.51 15.40 3.74
CA TYR A 115 -4.37 15.01 2.92
C TYR A 115 -3.63 16.24 2.38
N GLY A 116 -2.31 16.19 2.43
CA GLY A 116 -1.39 17.23 1.99
C GLY A 116 0.03 16.86 2.38
N CYS A 117 1.00 17.16 1.52
CA CYS A 117 2.40 16.83 1.78
C CYS A 117 3.21 18.09 2.12
N ALA A 118 4.20 17.98 3.00
CA ALA A 118 5.07 19.11 3.33
C ALA A 118 6.11 19.34 2.22
N GLU A 119 6.47 18.27 1.53
CA GLU A 119 7.52 18.19 0.52
C GLU A 119 7.05 18.70 -0.85
N TYR A 120 5.74 18.67 -1.11
CA TYR A 120 5.14 19.09 -2.37
C TYR A 120 3.64 19.41 -2.22
N THR A 121 3.16 20.34 -3.05
CA THR A 121 1.80 20.91 -2.95
C THR A 121 0.74 20.20 -3.78
N ASP A 122 1.17 19.26 -4.62
CA ASP A 122 0.38 18.62 -5.67
C ASP A 122 0.03 17.16 -5.33
N TYR A 123 -0.08 16.84 -4.03
CA TYR A 123 -0.38 15.47 -3.56
C TYR A 123 -1.60 14.87 -4.23
N MET A 124 -2.71 15.62 -4.27
CA MET A 124 -3.93 15.10 -4.89
C MET A 124 -3.88 15.11 -6.41
N ASN A 125 -3.13 16.00 -7.06
CA ASN A 125 -3.08 16.14 -8.51
C ASN A 125 -1.63 16.33 -8.96
N PRO A 126 -0.85 15.25 -9.14
CA PRO A 126 0.57 15.36 -9.47
C PRO A 126 0.78 16.09 -10.80
N GLU A 127 1.68 17.07 -10.81
CA GLU A 127 2.12 17.75 -12.03
C GLU A 127 3.24 16.96 -12.72
N SER A 128 4.02 16.20 -11.93
CA SER A 128 5.09 15.35 -12.44
C SER A 128 5.44 14.23 -11.46
N HIS A 129 6.19 13.24 -11.95
CA HIS A 129 6.79 12.19 -11.12
C HIS A 129 8.29 12.14 -11.35
N ARG A 130 9.05 12.06 -10.25
CA ARG A 130 10.49 11.80 -10.33
C ARG A 130 10.72 10.34 -10.68
N VAL A 131 11.49 10.11 -11.73
CA VAL A 131 11.84 8.80 -12.27
C VAL A 131 13.33 8.59 -12.16
N ARG A 132 13.73 7.37 -11.82
CA ARG A 132 15.10 6.88 -11.88
C ARG A 132 15.25 6.04 -13.15
N ALA A 133 16.19 6.42 -14.01
CA ALA A 133 16.48 5.78 -15.29
C ALA A 133 17.91 5.26 -15.32
N GLU A 134 18.11 4.08 -15.90
CA GLU A 134 19.37 3.36 -16.01
C GLU A 134 19.45 2.74 -17.41
N ILE A 135 20.67 2.55 -17.93
CA ILE A 135 20.89 1.92 -19.24
C ILE A 135 21.31 0.48 -18.99
N GLU A 136 20.53 -0.47 -19.49
CA GLU A 136 20.85 -1.89 -19.46
C GLU A 136 21.44 -2.32 -20.81
N GLY A 137 22.37 -3.29 -20.80
CA GLY A 137 22.99 -3.81 -22.02
C GLY A 137 24.11 -2.94 -22.60
N LEU A 138 24.67 -2.01 -21.81
CA LEU A 138 25.84 -1.21 -22.20
C LEU A 138 27.12 -1.78 -21.60
N ASP A 139 27.99 -2.34 -22.44
CA ASP A 139 29.32 -2.80 -22.02
C ASP A 139 30.22 -1.62 -21.60
N GLU A 140 31.09 -1.87 -20.62
CA GLU A 140 32.06 -0.88 -20.11
C GLU A 140 31.44 0.46 -19.64
N ALA A 141 30.17 0.46 -19.22
CA ALA A 141 29.42 1.64 -18.81
C ALA A 141 30.11 2.54 -17.77
N THR A 142 30.98 1.97 -16.91
CA THR A 142 31.77 2.71 -15.91
C THR A 142 32.85 3.60 -16.52
N SER A 143 33.29 3.31 -17.75
CA SER A 143 34.30 4.09 -18.47
C SER A 143 33.69 5.06 -19.48
N LEU A 144 32.39 4.94 -19.75
CA LEU A 144 31.65 5.73 -20.73
C LEU A 144 30.94 6.92 -20.07
N SER A 145 30.84 8.01 -20.81
CA SER A 145 30.04 9.19 -20.44
C SER A 145 28.81 9.29 -21.35
N CYS A 146 27.64 9.34 -20.74
CA CYS A 146 26.35 9.42 -21.40
C CYS A 146 25.78 10.83 -21.28
N THR A 147 25.36 11.40 -22.41
CA THR A 147 24.63 12.67 -22.47
C THR A 147 23.13 12.40 -22.57
N TRP A 148 22.40 12.77 -21.52
CA TRP A 148 20.95 12.63 -21.39
C TRP A 148 20.25 13.89 -21.87
N LEU A 149 19.28 13.71 -22.76
CA LEU A 149 18.44 14.76 -23.34
C LEU A 149 16.98 14.40 -23.07
N THR A 150 16.21 15.32 -22.51
CA THR A 150 14.79 15.07 -22.18
C THR A 150 13.88 16.13 -22.81
N ALA A 151 12.69 15.72 -23.22
CA ALA A 151 11.69 16.63 -23.77
C ALA A 151 10.27 16.20 -23.34
N PRO A 152 9.43 17.09 -22.79
CA PRO A 152 8.02 16.82 -22.51
C PRO A 152 7.25 16.44 -23.78
N LEU A 153 6.34 15.46 -23.69
CA LEU A 153 5.53 15.02 -24.83
C LEU A 153 4.33 15.95 -25.12
N GLY A 154 3.83 16.70 -24.12
CA GLY A 154 2.65 17.57 -24.22
C GLY A 154 2.86 18.92 -24.93
N GLY A 155 4.07 19.19 -25.44
CA GLY A 155 4.43 20.49 -26.00
C GLY A 155 4.78 21.52 -24.92
N GLY A 156 5.93 22.17 -25.09
CA GLY A 156 6.48 23.18 -24.20
C GLY A 156 7.92 23.50 -24.60
N ASP A 157 8.34 24.75 -24.42
CA ASP A 157 9.69 25.20 -24.83
C ASP A 157 10.83 24.58 -23.98
N PHE A 158 10.49 23.89 -22.90
CA PHE A 158 11.44 23.26 -22.00
C PHE A 158 11.92 21.90 -22.55
N ARG A 159 12.92 21.94 -23.44
CA ARG A 159 13.87 20.83 -23.51
C ARG A 159 14.68 20.83 -22.22
N GLY A 160 14.75 19.70 -21.53
CA GLY A 160 15.66 19.54 -20.41
C GLY A 160 17.08 19.88 -20.84
N LYS A 161 17.86 20.49 -19.94
CA LYS A 161 19.28 20.74 -20.21
C LYS A 161 19.97 19.41 -20.46
N ALA A 162 20.84 19.35 -21.45
CA ALA A 162 21.70 18.20 -21.68
C ALA A 162 22.54 17.94 -20.42
N VAL A 163 22.47 16.73 -19.88
CA VAL A 163 23.26 16.33 -18.71
C VAL A 163 24.22 15.23 -19.12
N THR A 164 25.51 15.47 -18.97
CA THR A 164 26.55 14.46 -19.21
C THR A 164 27.05 13.91 -17.88
N GLN A 165 26.94 12.60 -17.69
CA GLN A 165 27.39 11.88 -16.49
C GLN A 165 27.90 10.48 -16.87
N PRO A 166 28.61 9.76 -15.97
CA PRO A 166 28.97 8.37 -16.21
C PRO A 166 27.74 7.52 -16.58
N CYS A 167 27.86 6.64 -17.58
CA CYS A 167 26.73 5.80 -18.01
C CYS A 167 26.30 4.79 -16.94
N SER A 168 27.19 4.49 -15.98
CA SER A 168 26.88 3.65 -14.81
C SER A 168 26.01 4.33 -13.76
N ASP A 169 25.91 5.66 -13.79
CA ASP A 169 25.19 6.41 -12.77
C ASP A 169 23.71 6.54 -13.14
N PRO A 170 22.79 6.31 -12.19
CA PRO A 170 21.37 6.50 -12.41
C PRO A 170 21.07 7.94 -12.80
N PHE A 171 20.23 8.13 -13.81
CA PHE A 171 19.75 9.44 -14.24
C PHE A 171 18.37 9.71 -13.63
N PHE A 172 18.21 10.85 -12.98
CA PHE A 172 16.94 11.26 -12.40
C PHE A 172 16.31 12.37 -13.23
N LEU A 173 15.02 12.21 -13.56
CA LEU A 173 14.25 13.21 -14.27
C LEU A 173 12.85 13.36 -13.67
N ASN A 174 12.31 14.57 -13.73
CA ASN A 174 10.89 14.81 -13.45
C ASN A 174 10.11 14.64 -14.76
N VAL A 175 9.24 13.64 -14.80
CA VAL A 175 8.40 13.32 -15.95
C VAL A 175 7.05 14.02 -15.78
N PRO A 176 6.67 14.95 -16.67
CA PRO A 176 5.36 15.60 -16.61
C PRO A 176 4.22 14.59 -16.67
N TYR A 177 3.19 14.80 -15.86
CA TYR A 177 1.98 13.99 -15.85
C TYR A 177 0.79 14.81 -16.36
N PRO A 178 -0.10 14.26 -17.20
CA PRO A 178 -0.13 12.87 -17.67
C PRO A 178 0.67 12.59 -18.95
N ASP A 179 1.25 13.61 -19.58
CA ASP A 179 1.73 13.50 -20.96
C ASP A 179 3.01 12.66 -21.12
N GLY A 180 3.89 12.67 -20.13
CA GLY A 180 5.17 11.98 -20.17
C GLY A 180 6.32 12.80 -20.77
N ALA A 181 7.46 12.14 -20.94
CA ALA A 181 8.67 12.73 -21.50
C ALA A 181 9.38 11.74 -22.46
N GLU A 182 9.95 12.27 -23.53
CA GLU A 182 10.95 11.58 -24.33
C GLU A 182 12.32 11.70 -23.66
N VAL A 183 13.07 10.59 -23.64
CA VAL A 183 14.45 10.52 -23.18
C VAL A 183 15.30 10.02 -24.34
N LYS A 184 16.36 10.76 -24.64
CA LYS A 184 17.39 10.42 -25.62
C LYS A 184 18.75 10.37 -24.92
N VAL A 185 19.54 9.36 -25.24
CA VAL A 185 20.91 9.21 -24.71
C VAL A 185 21.91 9.16 -25.84
N GLU A 186 22.99 9.93 -25.69
CA GLU A 186 24.10 9.99 -26.63
C GLU A 186 25.44 9.60 -25.97
N ILE A 187 26.33 8.96 -26.73
CA ILE A 187 27.74 8.76 -26.39
C ILE A 187 28.59 9.36 -27.50
N GLY A 188 29.48 10.29 -27.15
CA GLY A 188 30.32 10.98 -28.15
C GLY A 188 29.51 11.74 -29.22
N GLY A 189 28.30 12.21 -28.88
CA GLY A 189 27.39 12.92 -29.80
C GLY A 189 26.59 12.00 -30.75
N ARG A 190 26.70 10.68 -30.60
CA ARG A 190 25.88 9.71 -31.34
C ARG A 190 24.76 9.19 -30.45
N GLU A 191 23.52 9.27 -30.93
CA GLU A 191 22.36 8.65 -30.29
C GLU A 191 22.54 7.13 -30.19
N ILE A 192 22.44 6.61 -28.97
CA ILE A 192 22.49 5.18 -28.69
C ILE A 192 21.14 4.62 -28.24
N LEU A 193 20.26 5.47 -27.68
CA LEU A 193 19.01 5.07 -27.08
C LEU A 193 18.01 6.22 -27.13
N ARG A 194 16.75 5.89 -27.44
CA ARG A 194 15.60 6.78 -27.39
C ARG A 194 14.40 6.01 -26.83
N ALA A 195 13.72 6.58 -25.86
CA ALA A 195 12.52 5.99 -25.27
C ALA A 195 11.55 7.06 -24.79
N GLN A 196 10.28 6.67 -24.66
CA GLN A 196 9.26 7.48 -24.02
C GLN A 196 9.00 6.94 -22.61
N ILE A 197 8.96 7.84 -21.63
CA ILE A 197 8.58 7.54 -20.27
C ILE A 197 7.22 8.16 -20.00
N LYS A 198 6.26 7.32 -19.59
CA LYS A 198 4.93 7.74 -19.18
C LYS A 198 4.55 7.00 -17.90
N VAL A 199 4.37 7.76 -16.81
CA VAL A 199 4.00 7.19 -15.51
C VAL A 199 2.49 6.96 -15.46
N SER A 200 2.08 5.78 -15.00
CA SER A 200 0.68 5.51 -14.64
C SER A 200 0.46 5.95 -13.20
N ASP A 201 -0.41 6.93 -12.94
CA ASP A 201 -0.73 7.38 -11.58
C ASP A 201 -2.19 7.07 -11.24
N LEU A 202 -2.43 6.34 -10.16
CA LEU A 202 -3.78 5.95 -9.72
C LEU A 202 -4.17 6.63 -8.41
N LEU A 203 -5.42 7.07 -8.31
CA LEU A 203 -6.01 7.49 -7.03
C LEU A 203 -6.79 6.33 -6.42
N ILE A 204 -6.36 5.88 -5.23
CA ILE A 204 -7.03 4.84 -4.46
C ILE A 204 -7.62 5.47 -3.19
N VAL A 205 -8.90 5.21 -2.94
CA VAL A 205 -9.60 5.68 -1.74
C VAL A 205 -10.02 4.49 -0.87
N GLY A 206 -9.69 4.54 0.41
CA GLY A 206 -10.08 3.54 1.41
C GLY A 206 -11.11 4.07 2.39
N LEU A 207 -12.28 3.45 2.48
CA LEU A 207 -13.37 3.81 3.39
C LEU A 207 -13.73 2.60 4.27
N GLY A 208 -14.34 2.85 5.43
CA GLY A 208 -14.86 1.77 6.26
C GLY A 208 -14.85 2.00 7.76
N ASP A 209 -15.05 0.90 8.48
CA ASP A 209 -15.03 0.81 9.94
C ASP A 209 -13.66 0.37 10.47
N SER A 210 -13.64 -0.22 11.67
CA SER A 210 -12.48 -0.73 12.38
C SER A 210 -11.68 -1.79 11.59
N PHE A 211 -12.35 -2.62 10.78
CA PHE A 211 -11.66 -3.62 9.95
C PHE A 211 -10.85 -2.94 8.83
N ALA A 212 -11.40 -1.87 8.26
CA ALA A 212 -10.73 -1.07 7.24
C ALA A 212 -9.64 -0.16 7.83
N SER A 213 -9.85 0.41 9.03
CA SER A 213 -8.89 1.34 9.65
C SER A 213 -7.62 0.64 10.15
N GLY A 214 -7.70 -0.66 10.45
CA GLY A 214 -6.59 -1.41 11.04
C GLY A 214 -6.60 -1.40 12.56
N GLU A 215 -7.78 -1.24 13.18
CA GLU A 215 -7.97 -1.34 14.63
C GLU A 215 -7.22 -2.55 15.22
N GLY A 216 -6.63 -2.36 16.40
CA GLY A 216 -5.78 -3.36 17.05
C GLY A 216 -4.34 -3.48 16.53
N ASN A 217 -3.98 -2.84 15.41
CA ASN A 217 -2.61 -2.84 14.87
C ASN A 217 -2.07 -1.40 14.82
N PRO A 218 -1.66 -0.80 15.95
CA PRO A 218 -1.13 0.56 15.94
C PRO A 218 0.23 0.65 15.23
N ASP A 219 0.53 1.82 14.67
CA ASP A 219 1.82 2.07 14.02
C ASP A 219 2.98 2.09 15.00
N VAL A 220 2.71 2.51 16.25
CA VAL A 220 3.61 2.30 17.38
C VAL A 220 2.82 1.63 18.52
N PRO A 221 3.21 0.42 18.97
CA PRO A 221 2.52 -0.28 20.03
C PRO A 221 2.69 0.39 21.39
N VAL A 222 1.79 0.08 22.32
CA VAL A 222 1.96 0.43 23.73
C VAL A 222 3.15 -0.33 24.32
N ARG A 223 3.81 0.28 25.31
CA ARG A 223 4.87 -0.39 26.07
C ARG A 223 4.31 -0.97 27.37
N PHE A 224 4.73 -2.18 27.69
CA PHE A 224 4.43 -2.85 28.95
C PHE A 224 5.58 -2.69 29.95
N SER A 225 5.21 -2.53 31.22
CA SER A 225 6.13 -2.49 32.34
C SER A 225 6.69 -3.89 32.60
N ARG A 226 8.00 -3.99 32.87
CA ARG A 226 8.64 -5.27 33.22
C ARG A 226 8.36 -5.73 34.65
N ASP A 227 8.06 -4.78 35.53
CA ASP A 227 7.98 -5.01 36.97
C ASP A 227 6.56 -4.86 37.53
N ARG A 228 5.56 -4.65 36.65
CA ARG A 228 4.17 -4.44 37.06
C ARG A 228 3.20 -5.29 36.28
N THR A 229 2.16 -5.70 36.99
CA THR A 229 1.01 -6.40 36.45
C THR A 229 -0.27 -5.59 36.69
N ALA A 230 -1.29 -5.87 35.88
CA ALA A 230 -2.63 -5.32 35.98
C ALA A 230 -3.59 -6.43 36.38
N ASP A 231 -4.59 -6.06 37.18
CA ASP A 231 -5.71 -6.91 37.55
C ASP A 231 -6.98 -6.36 36.90
N TYR A 232 -7.70 -7.22 36.20
CA TYR A 232 -8.95 -6.89 35.50
C TYR A 232 -10.18 -7.45 36.20
N GLY A 233 -10.03 -8.16 37.31
CA GLY A 233 -11.12 -8.79 38.07
C GLY A 233 -11.81 -7.85 39.06
N LYS A 234 -13.13 -7.98 39.21
CA LYS A 234 -13.97 -7.15 40.09
C LYS A 234 -13.74 -7.38 41.60
N SER A 235 -13.13 -8.50 41.99
CA SER A 235 -12.87 -8.82 43.40
C SER A 235 -11.49 -9.46 43.56
N ASP A 236 -10.89 -9.29 44.74
CA ASP A 236 -9.60 -9.91 45.11
C ASP A 236 -9.61 -11.46 45.07
N THR A 237 -10.78 -12.06 44.82
CA THR A 237 -10.99 -13.51 44.70
C THR A 237 -11.04 -14.02 43.26
N SER A 238 -11.07 -13.16 42.24
CA SER A 238 -11.02 -13.58 40.83
C SER A 238 -9.56 -13.71 40.36
N SER A 239 -8.83 -14.68 40.93
CA SER A 239 -7.40 -14.92 40.66
C SER A 239 -7.07 -15.04 39.17
N ASP A 240 -8.02 -15.51 38.37
CA ASP A 240 -7.85 -15.82 36.95
C ASP A 240 -7.75 -14.56 36.05
N LEU A 241 -8.07 -13.38 36.61
CA LEU A 241 -8.00 -12.08 35.92
C LEU A 241 -6.87 -11.17 36.43
N SER A 242 -5.97 -11.72 37.25
CA SER A 242 -4.81 -11.03 37.83
C SER A 242 -3.51 -11.38 37.10
N GLY A 243 -2.49 -10.52 37.21
CA GLY A 243 -1.14 -10.82 36.69
C GLY A 243 -0.89 -10.49 35.21
N TYR A 244 -1.80 -9.76 34.54
CA TYR A 244 -1.64 -9.39 33.13
C TYR A 244 -0.58 -8.29 32.95
N PRO A 245 0.07 -8.17 31.78
CA PRO A 245 1.03 -7.10 31.53
C PRO A 245 0.42 -5.71 31.75
N ALA A 246 1.01 -4.91 32.64
CA ALA A 246 0.58 -3.52 32.85
C ALA A 246 1.27 -2.59 31.86
N ARG A 247 0.53 -1.68 31.23
CA ARG A 247 1.13 -0.61 30.42
C ARG A 247 2.05 0.28 31.27
N ILE A 248 3.08 0.85 30.67
CA ILE A 248 3.89 1.91 31.30
C ILE A 248 2.98 3.13 31.56
N GLY A 249 3.14 3.78 32.73
CA GLY A 249 2.30 4.90 33.18
C GLY A 249 1.56 4.58 34.50
N ASN A 250 1.06 5.60 35.20
CA ASN A 250 0.41 5.37 36.49
C ASN A 250 -1.06 4.94 36.30
N TRP A 251 -1.38 3.68 36.62
CA TRP A 251 -2.74 3.15 36.48
C TRP A 251 -3.76 3.78 37.44
N ARG A 252 -3.30 4.41 38.53
CA ARG A 252 -4.16 5.20 39.43
C ARG A 252 -4.54 6.55 38.83
N GLN A 253 -3.98 6.90 37.68
CA GLN A 253 -4.13 8.17 36.99
C GLN A 253 -4.43 7.92 35.50
N ILE A 254 -5.33 6.97 35.20
CA ILE A 254 -5.83 6.77 33.84
C ILE A 254 -6.34 8.11 33.32
N GLY A 255 -5.72 8.62 32.25
CA GLY A 255 -6.02 9.93 31.67
C GLY A 255 -5.08 11.06 32.09
N ASP A 256 -4.07 10.81 32.93
CA ASP A 256 -3.00 11.78 33.12
C ASP A 256 -2.09 11.88 31.88
N ARG A 257 -1.34 12.99 31.82
CA ARG A 257 -0.48 13.29 30.68
C ARG A 257 0.57 12.20 30.44
N ALA A 258 1.15 11.65 31.51
CA ALA A 258 2.19 10.62 31.41
C ALA A 258 1.64 9.30 30.85
N PHE A 259 0.40 8.92 31.18
CA PHE A 259 -0.28 7.75 30.64
C PHE A 259 -0.66 7.95 29.16
N ILE A 260 -1.17 9.13 28.80
CA ILE A 260 -1.53 9.49 27.41
C ILE A 260 -0.27 9.55 26.51
N GLU A 261 0.86 10.01 27.04
CA GLU A 261 2.16 9.99 26.37
C GLU A 261 2.63 8.56 26.02
N GLN A 262 2.10 7.53 26.68
CA GLN A 262 2.36 6.11 26.40
C GLN A 262 1.20 5.40 25.68
N ASN A 263 0.26 6.14 25.08
CA ASN A 263 -0.74 5.56 24.19
C ASN A 263 -0.10 4.99 22.91
N ALA A 264 -0.77 3.98 22.36
CA ALA A 264 -0.52 3.53 21.01
C ALA A 264 -0.58 4.73 20.05
N ARG A 265 0.23 4.70 19.01
CA ARG A 265 0.25 5.74 17.98
C ARG A 265 -0.29 5.20 16.68
N TRP A 266 -1.07 6.05 16.04
CA TRP A 266 -1.71 5.80 14.75
C TRP A 266 -1.42 6.99 13.82
N ASP A 267 -1.41 6.75 12.52
CA ASP A 267 -1.41 7.78 11.47
C ASP A 267 -2.56 8.76 11.72
N ASP A 268 -3.77 8.23 11.95
CA ASP A 268 -4.91 8.97 12.51
C ASP A 268 -5.31 8.41 13.89
N GLN A 269 -5.06 9.20 14.93
CA GLN A 269 -5.35 8.81 16.32
C GLN A 269 -6.85 8.73 16.61
N ALA A 270 -7.69 9.60 16.04
CA ALA A 270 -9.12 9.57 16.33
C ALA A 270 -9.76 8.30 15.77
N CYS A 271 -9.34 7.95 14.56
CA CYS A 271 -9.93 6.87 13.78
C CYS A 271 -9.23 5.52 13.94
N HIS A 272 -8.15 5.45 14.73
CA HIS A 272 -7.25 4.29 14.79
C HIS A 272 -6.89 3.80 13.37
N ARG A 273 -6.52 4.74 12.50
CA ARG A 273 -6.12 4.44 11.12
C ARG A 273 -4.63 4.15 11.11
N SER A 274 -4.26 2.95 10.67
CA SER A 274 -2.89 2.47 10.67
C SER A 274 -2.37 2.16 9.26
N LEU A 275 -1.04 2.27 9.10
CA LEU A 275 -0.29 1.75 7.97
C LEU A 275 -0.35 0.21 7.86
N TYR A 276 -0.74 -0.49 8.93
CA TYR A 276 -1.03 -1.92 8.91
C TYR A 276 -2.44 -2.26 8.42
N SER A 277 -3.29 -1.27 8.10
CA SER A 277 -4.60 -1.55 7.52
C SER A 277 -4.46 -2.34 6.21
N HIS A 278 -5.42 -3.23 5.94
CA HIS A 278 -5.39 -4.03 4.72
C HIS A 278 -5.52 -3.16 3.46
N GLN A 279 -6.28 -2.05 3.54
CA GLN A 279 -6.46 -1.11 2.43
C GLN A 279 -5.15 -0.38 2.10
N PHE A 280 -4.41 0.09 3.12
CA PHE A 280 -3.10 0.69 2.95
C PHE A 280 -2.11 -0.30 2.34
N ARG A 281 -1.98 -1.50 2.92
CA ARG A 281 -1.01 -2.50 2.46
C ARG A 281 -1.31 -3.01 1.05
N ALA A 282 -2.59 -3.10 0.67
CA ALA A 282 -2.98 -3.41 -0.70
C ALA A 282 -2.58 -2.29 -1.67
N ALA A 283 -2.87 -1.03 -1.34
CA ALA A 283 -2.49 0.11 -2.17
C ALA A 283 -0.96 0.25 -2.32
N LEU A 284 -0.21 0.03 -1.23
CA LEU A 284 1.25 0.01 -1.23
C LEU A 284 1.80 -1.13 -2.08
N GLN A 285 1.22 -2.33 -1.99
CA GLN A 285 1.63 -3.46 -2.82
C GLN A 285 1.41 -3.18 -4.31
N LEU A 286 0.26 -2.59 -4.67
CA LEU A 286 -0.03 -2.15 -6.05
C LEU A 286 0.98 -1.12 -6.56
N ALA A 287 1.56 -0.32 -5.68
CA ALA A 287 2.57 0.67 -6.03
C ALA A 287 3.94 0.03 -6.32
N VAL A 288 4.35 -0.95 -5.51
CA VAL A 288 5.70 -1.53 -5.61
C VAL A 288 5.82 -2.69 -6.60
N GLU A 289 4.70 -3.32 -6.98
CA GLU A 289 4.70 -4.44 -7.94
C GLU A 289 4.95 -4.01 -9.40
N ASP A 290 4.67 -2.75 -9.72
CA ASP A 290 4.80 -2.18 -11.06
C ASP A 290 5.78 -0.99 -11.02
N PRO A 291 6.98 -1.10 -11.61
CA PRO A 291 8.00 -0.04 -11.54
C PRO A 291 7.54 1.26 -12.22
N HIS A 292 6.54 1.21 -13.10
CA HIS A 292 6.08 2.35 -13.90
C HIS A 292 4.83 3.03 -13.32
N ARG A 293 4.41 2.61 -12.12
CA ARG A 293 3.20 3.09 -11.45
C ARG A 293 3.51 3.97 -10.25
N ALA A 294 2.70 5.00 -10.09
CA ALA A 294 2.56 5.78 -8.86
C ALA A 294 1.14 5.61 -8.30
N ILE A 295 1.03 5.60 -6.98
CA ILE A 295 -0.24 5.52 -6.25
C ILE A 295 -0.35 6.73 -5.33
N THR A 296 -1.43 7.47 -5.49
CA THR A 296 -1.93 8.45 -4.52
C THR A 296 -3.00 7.75 -3.68
N TYR A 297 -2.82 7.67 -2.36
CA TYR A 297 -3.71 6.91 -1.47
C TYR A 297 -4.38 7.79 -0.43
N VAL A 298 -5.71 7.74 -0.38
CA VAL A 298 -6.55 8.49 0.57
C VAL A 298 -7.31 7.48 1.43
N GLY A 299 -6.79 7.20 2.61
CA GLY A 299 -7.46 6.38 3.63
C GLY A 299 -8.34 7.24 4.54
N LEU A 300 -9.60 6.89 4.67
CA LEU A 300 -10.61 7.62 5.45
C LEU A 300 -11.43 6.69 6.35
N ALA A 301 -11.14 5.39 6.32
CA ALA A 301 -11.70 4.42 7.26
C ALA A 301 -11.48 4.86 8.71
N CYS A 302 -12.48 4.60 9.55
CA CYS A 302 -12.50 5.07 10.91
C CYS A 302 -13.09 4.01 11.83
N SER A 303 -12.32 3.58 12.83
CA SER A 303 -12.81 2.64 13.82
C SER A 303 -14.05 3.17 14.52
N GLY A 304 -15.04 2.31 14.76
CA GLY A 304 -16.34 2.70 15.32
C GLY A 304 -17.31 3.35 14.33
N ALA A 305 -16.91 3.61 13.07
CA ALA A 305 -17.82 4.10 12.05
C ALA A 305 -18.91 3.07 11.70
N GLU A 306 -20.11 3.58 11.45
CA GLU A 306 -21.26 2.90 10.89
C GLU A 306 -21.52 3.43 9.47
N VAL A 307 -22.43 2.78 8.73
CA VAL A 307 -22.89 3.29 7.43
C VAL A 307 -23.50 4.68 7.62
N THR A 308 -24.40 4.84 8.60
CA THR A 308 -25.06 6.12 8.86
C THR A 308 -24.09 7.13 9.46
N PHE A 309 -23.48 6.82 10.62
CA PHE A 309 -22.55 7.70 11.33
C PHE A 309 -21.11 7.31 11.04
N GLY A 310 -20.49 8.03 10.12
CA GLY A 310 -19.12 7.78 9.65
C GLY A 310 -19.07 7.87 8.14
N LEU A 311 -19.74 6.94 7.45
CA LEU A 311 -19.72 6.93 5.99
C LEU A 311 -20.53 8.10 5.40
N PHE A 312 -21.80 8.25 5.79
CA PHE A 312 -22.69 9.32 5.31
C PHE A 312 -22.66 10.58 6.17
N LEU A 313 -22.83 10.43 7.48
CA LEU A 313 -22.81 11.52 8.45
C LEU A 313 -21.46 11.62 9.15
N ARG A 314 -21.17 12.78 9.74
CA ARG A 314 -19.93 12.99 10.49
C ARG A 314 -19.88 12.04 11.69
N TYR A 315 -18.71 11.42 11.89
CA TYR A 315 -18.33 10.69 13.09
C TYR A 315 -17.02 11.27 13.63
N LYS A 316 -16.87 11.33 14.96
CA LYS A 316 -15.74 12.02 15.62
C LYS A 316 -14.50 11.13 15.83
N GLY A 317 -14.61 9.83 15.54
CA GLY A 317 -13.57 8.86 15.86
C GLY A 317 -13.85 8.08 17.13
N ASN A 318 -13.14 6.97 17.26
CA ASN A 318 -13.16 6.03 18.37
C ASN A 318 -12.41 6.57 19.59
N GLU A 319 -11.28 7.27 19.37
CA GLU A 319 -10.52 7.94 20.44
C GLU A 319 -10.81 9.44 20.44
N TRP A 320 -11.00 10.00 21.64
CA TRP A 320 -11.11 11.44 21.78
C TRP A 320 -9.78 12.11 21.45
N VAL A 321 -9.82 13.09 20.56
CA VAL A 321 -8.69 13.96 20.23
C VAL A 321 -9.15 15.43 20.18
N PRO A 322 -8.25 16.41 20.34
CA PRO A 322 -8.61 17.82 20.25
C PRO A 322 -9.22 18.22 18.91
N ASN A 323 -8.69 17.64 17.82
CA ASN A 323 -9.12 17.92 16.45
C ASN A 323 -9.62 16.61 15.81
N PRO A 324 -10.88 16.22 16.01
CA PRO A 324 -11.45 15.02 15.38
C PRO A 324 -11.83 15.30 13.91
N PRO A 325 -12.10 14.26 13.11
CA PRO A 325 -12.66 14.41 11.76
C PRO A 325 -13.87 15.36 11.73
N VAL A 326 -13.89 16.23 10.72
CA VAL A 326 -14.90 17.29 10.54
C VAL A 326 -15.93 16.96 9.46
N LEU A 327 -15.66 15.96 8.63
CA LEU A 327 -16.51 15.50 7.55
C LEU A 327 -16.85 14.01 7.72
N SER A 328 -17.92 13.56 7.06
CA SER A 328 -18.11 12.13 6.82
C SER A 328 -17.06 11.60 5.83
N GLN A 329 -16.88 10.29 5.77
CA GLN A 329 -15.87 9.68 4.90
C GLN A 329 -16.11 9.99 3.43
N ILE A 330 -17.37 9.93 2.95
CA ILE A 330 -17.72 10.30 1.57
C ILE A 330 -17.39 11.78 1.31
N SER A 331 -17.74 12.66 2.27
CA SER A 331 -17.46 14.09 2.14
C SER A 331 -15.97 14.41 2.18
N ALA A 332 -15.19 13.68 2.98
CA ALA A 332 -13.74 13.82 3.04
C ALA A 332 -13.07 13.32 1.75
N ALA A 333 -13.58 12.25 1.14
CA ALA A 333 -13.13 11.77 -0.17
C ALA A 333 -13.39 12.83 -1.26
N ALA A 334 -14.59 13.42 -1.27
CA ALA A 334 -14.91 14.50 -2.21
C ALA A 334 -14.05 15.75 -1.97
N GLN A 335 -13.72 16.09 -0.72
CA GLN A 335 -12.79 17.17 -0.42
C GLN A 335 -11.37 16.85 -0.93
N ALA A 336 -10.88 15.63 -0.72
CA ALA A 336 -9.58 15.21 -1.22
C ALA A 336 -9.51 15.25 -2.75
N GLN A 337 -10.55 14.77 -3.45
CA GLN A 337 -10.62 14.85 -4.93
C GLN A 337 -10.44 16.26 -5.49
N CYS A 338 -10.85 17.29 -4.75
CA CYS A 338 -10.69 18.69 -5.17
C CYS A 338 -9.27 19.22 -5.03
N GLY A 339 -8.36 18.54 -4.33
CA GLY A 339 -7.04 19.06 -4.01
C GLY A 339 -7.13 20.44 -3.34
N ASN A 340 -6.63 21.47 -4.02
CA ASN A 340 -6.62 22.85 -3.52
C ASN A 340 -7.91 23.62 -3.86
N HIS A 341 -8.85 23.03 -4.59
CA HIS A 341 -10.13 23.63 -4.93
C HIS A 341 -11.17 23.42 -3.83
N ARG A 342 -12.21 24.26 -3.83
CA ARG A 342 -13.32 24.14 -2.88
C ARG A 342 -14.22 22.96 -3.27
N SER A 343 -14.63 22.18 -2.27
CA SER A 343 -15.76 21.26 -2.39
C SER A 343 -17.06 21.93 -1.93
N ASP A 344 -18.12 21.75 -2.71
CA ASP A 344 -19.41 22.37 -2.46
C ASP A 344 -20.28 21.50 -1.56
N ALA A 345 -21.13 22.15 -0.76
CA ALA A 345 -22.13 21.48 0.04
C ALA A 345 -23.37 21.20 -0.83
N VAL A 346 -23.82 19.96 -0.84
CA VAL A 346 -25.00 19.51 -1.60
C VAL A 346 -25.96 18.83 -0.64
N ASP A 347 -27.21 19.31 -0.61
CA ASP A 347 -28.29 18.66 0.12
C ASP A 347 -28.87 17.51 -0.71
N LEU A 348 -28.97 16.33 -0.11
CA LEU A 348 -29.41 15.09 -0.76
C LEU A 348 -30.61 14.49 -0.02
N PRO A 349 -31.80 15.13 -0.11
CA PRO A 349 -32.89 14.92 0.83
C PRO A 349 -33.66 13.60 0.68
N GLU A 350 -33.69 12.96 -0.49
CA GLU A 350 -34.63 11.84 -0.75
C GLU A 350 -33.96 10.47 -0.96
N ALA A 351 -32.75 10.40 -1.52
CA ALA A 351 -32.21 9.12 -2.02
C ALA A 351 -31.72 8.16 -0.92
N TYR A 352 -31.34 8.67 0.25
CA TYR A 352 -30.53 7.90 1.20
C TYR A 352 -31.28 7.42 2.44
N HIS A 353 -32.48 7.93 2.72
CA HIS A 353 -33.26 7.51 3.89
C HIS A 353 -34.16 6.29 3.64
N ILE A 354 -34.11 5.70 2.43
CA ILE A 354 -34.85 4.49 2.01
C ILE A 354 -36.34 4.57 2.42
N ASN A 355 -37.08 5.53 1.86
CA ASN A 355 -38.49 5.79 2.19
C ASN A 355 -38.79 5.99 3.69
N GLY A 356 -37.78 6.38 4.47
CA GLY A 356 -37.90 6.74 5.89
C GLY A 356 -37.48 5.61 6.82
N ARG A 357 -36.96 4.51 6.29
CA ARG A 357 -36.38 3.41 7.09
C ARG A 357 -35.12 3.82 7.83
N ILE A 358 -34.38 4.82 7.33
CA ILE A 358 -33.22 5.41 8.01
C ILE A 358 -33.57 6.87 8.36
N PRO A 359 -34.22 7.12 9.51
CA PRO A 359 -34.67 8.45 9.90
C PRO A 359 -33.53 9.49 9.98
N GLU A 360 -32.33 9.05 10.33
CA GLU A 360 -31.14 9.89 10.49
C GLU A 360 -30.70 10.54 9.17
N LEU A 361 -31.05 9.93 8.03
CA LEU A 361 -30.74 10.44 6.70
C LEU A 361 -31.92 11.20 6.08
N LYS A 362 -33.05 11.32 6.79
CA LYS A 362 -34.27 11.94 6.27
C LYS A 362 -34.21 13.47 6.45
N GLY A 363 -34.06 14.18 5.33
CA GLY A 363 -34.05 15.65 5.29
C GLY A 363 -32.77 16.24 5.89
N GLY A 364 -31.97 16.94 5.08
CA GLY A 364 -30.76 17.63 5.55
C GLY A 364 -29.49 16.77 5.55
N LEU A 365 -29.41 15.72 4.71
CA LEU A 365 -28.15 15.07 4.40
C LEU A 365 -27.31 15.99 3.51
N VAL A 366 -26.49 16.83 4.15
CA VAL A 366 -25.55 17.71 3.46
C VAL A 366 -24.21 16.99 3.30
N MET A 367 -23.86 16.63 2.07
CA MET A 367 -22.57 16.04 1.72
C MET A 367 -21.70 17.02 0.94
N ARG A 368 -20.41 16.72 0.86
CA ARG A 368 -19.48 17.44 -0.03
C ARG A 368 -19.48 16.82 -1.42
N LYS A 369 -19.36 17.66 -2.44
CA LYS A 369 -19.13 17.25 -3.83
C LYS A 369 -18.03 18.10 -4.44
N CYS A 370 -17.15 17.47 -5.19
CA CYS A 370 -16.17 18.20 -5.99
C CYS A 370 -16.76 18.55 -7.37
N PRO A 371 -16.63 19.80 -7.84
CA PRO A 371 -16.96 20.13 -9.22
C PRO A 371 -16.18 19.25 -10.20
N MET A 372 -16.85 18.77 -11.25
CA MET A 372 -16.29 17.74 -12.15
C MET A 372 -15.01 18.19 -12.85
N GLU A 373 -14.88 19.48 -13.11
CA GLU A 373 -13.70 20.12 -13.71
C GLU A 373 -12.43 20.04 -12.83
N TYR A 374 -12.60 19.88 -11.52
CA TYR A 374 -11.49 19.76 -10.55
C TYR A 374 -11.41 18.37 -9.92
N ALA A 375 -12.45 17.55 -10.09
CA ALA A 375 -12.57 16.25 -9.46
C ALA A 375 -11.60 15.26 -10.10
N ARG A 376 -10.53 14.92 -9.38
CA ARG A 376 -9.67 13.81 -9.78
C ARG A 376 -10.46 12.50 -9.79
N LYS A 377 -10.37 11.76 -10.90
CA LYS A 377 -10.93 10.41 -11.01
C LYS A 377 -10.36 9.51 -9.90
N ILE A 378 -11.24 8.82 -9.18
CA ILE A 378 -10.85 7.73 -8.29
C ILE A 378 -10.80 6.46 -9.13
N ASP A 379 -9.65 5.80 -9.16
CA ASP A 379 -9.43 4.60 -9.97
C ASP A 379 -9.85 3.32 -9.23
N LEU A 380 -9.75 3.34 -7.89
CA LEU A 380 -10.16 2.22 -7.05
C LEU A 380 -10.71 2.73 -5.70
N VAL A 381 -11.80 2.10 -5.24
CA VAL A 381 -12.35 2.31 -3.90
C VAL A 381 -12.32 0.99 -3.14
N TYR A 382 -11.72 0.99 -1.96
CA TYR A 382 -11.92 -0.05 -0.95
C TYR A 382 -12.98 0.41 0.04
N VAL A 383 -13.97 -0.44 0.32
CA VAL A 383 -14.97 -0.19 1.38
C VAL A 383 -15.15 -1.46 2.19
N SER A 384 -14.96 -1.36 3.51
CA SER A 384 -15.38 -2.39 4.47
C SER A 384 -16.12 -1.71 5.60
N ILE A 385 -17.45 -1.80 5.58
CA ILE A 385 -18.36 -1.12 6.50
C ILE A 385 -19.52 -2.07 6.83
N GLY A 386 -20.20 -1.87 7.95
CA GLY A 386 -21.36 -2.66 8.34
C GLY A 386 -21.16 -3.48 9.61
N GLY A 387 -19.91 -3.69 10.06
CA GLY A 387 -19.62 -4.50 11.24
C GLY A 387 -20.20 -3.88 12.51
N ASN A 388 -20.04 -2.57 12.67
CA ASN A 388 -20.60 -1.84 13.82
C ASN A 388 -22.13 -1.72 13.75
N ASP A 389 -22.69 -1.64 12.55
CA ASP A 389 -24.12 -1.54 12.34
C ASP A 389 -24.87 -2.79 12.81
N VAL A 390 -24.23 -3.96 12.71
CA VAL A 390 -24.70 -5.23 13.28
C VAL A 390 -24.26 -5.43 14.75
N GLY A 391 -23.76 -4.39 15.41
CA GLY A 391 -23.32 -4.45 16.81
C GLY A 391 -22.18 -5.45 17.05
N PHE A 392 -21.37 -5.76 16.04
CA PHE A 392 -20.34 -6.81 16.11
C PHE A 392 -19.41 -6.63 17.32
N SER A 393 -18.88 -5.43 17.53
CA SER A 393 -17.98 -5.11 18.64
C SER A 393 -18.62 -5.45 19.99
N ARG A 394 -19.90 -5.08 20.17
CA ARG A 394 -20.67 -5.33 21.39
C ARG A 394 -20.94 -6.82 21.60
N LEU A 395 -21.24 -7.55 20.53
CA LEU A 395 -21.46 -9.00 20.56
C LEU A 395 -20.17 -9.75 20.93
N VAL A 396 -19.06 -9.41 20.28
CA VAL A 396 -17.75 -10.00 20.55
C VAL A 396 -17.29 -9.67 21.96
N ALA A 397 -17.44 -8.43 22.41
CA ALA A 397 -17.10 -8.06 23.78
C ALA A 397 -17.93 -8.83 24.81
N ASN A 398 -19.22 -9.06 24.56
CA ASN A 398 -20.04 -9.91 25.43
C ASN A 398 -19.55 -11.36 25.50
N ALA A 399 -19.09 -11.93 24.37
CA ALA A 399 -18.64 -13.31 24.28
C ALA A 399 -17.22 -13.54 24.84
N ILE A 400 -16.32 -12.57 24.71
CA ILE A 400 -14.90 -12.71 25.11
C ILE A 400 -14.68 -12.25 26.56
N LEU A 401 -15.34 -11.18 26.99
CA LEU A 401 -15.08 -10.63 28.31
C LEU A 401 -15.76 -11.48 29.39
N ALA A 402 -14.98 -11.86 30.41
CA ALA A 402 -15.50 -12.53 31.58
C ALA A 402 -16.49 -11.62 32.34
N ASP A 403 -17.58 -12.21 32.85
CA ASP A 403 -18.60 -11.49 33.64
C ASP A 403 -18.03 -10.80 34.88
N GLN A 404 -16.96 -11.39 35.42
CA GLN A 404 -16.25 -10.87 36.58
C GLN A 404 -15.24 -9.77 36.23
N SER A 405 -15.06 -9.40 34.95
CA SER A 405 -14.11 -8.36 34.56
C SER A 405 -14.65 -6.94 34.76
N TYR A 406 -13.79 -6.01 35.18
CA TYR A 406 -14.08 -4.57 35.20
C TYR A 406 -14.40 -4.04 33.81
N LEU A 407 -13.74 -4.58 32.76
CA LEU A 407 -13.95 -4.16 31.37
C LEU A 407 -15.38 -4.46 30.88
N LYS A 408 -15.95 -5.63 31.20
CA LYS A 408 -17.35 -5.94 30.83
C LYS A 408 -18.34 -5.06 31.57
N TRP A 409 -18.05 -4.72 32.82
CA TRP A 409 -18.93 -3.88 33.63
C TRP A 409 -18.87 -2.42 33.25
N LEU A 410 -17.67 -1.85 33.10
CA LEU A 410 -17.49 -0.49 32.59
C LEU A 410 -18.02 -0.38 31.17
N GLY A 411 -17.68 -1.34 30.30
CA GLY A 411 -18.17 -1.43 28.93
C GLY A 411 -19.69 -1.52 28.84
N GLY A 412 -20.33 -2.29 29.73
CA GLY A 412 -21.79 -2.35 29.81
C GLY A 412 -22.42 -1.07 30.37
N TRP A 413 -21.74 -0.38 31.29
CA TRP A 413 -22.21 0.88 31.85
C TRP A 413 -22.13 2.05 30.85
N ILE A 414 -21.14 2.05 29.94
CA ILE A 414 -21.00 3.05 28.88
C ILE A 414 -21.70 2.66 27.56
N GLY A 415 -22.41 1.53 27.52
CA GLY A 415 -23.19 1.08 26.36
C GLY A 415 -22.39 0.40 25.25
N GLU A 416 -21.12 0.10 25.49
CA GLU A 416 -20.19 -0.59 24.57
C GLU A 416 -20.25 -2.12 24.69
N VAL A 417 -20.88 -2.66 25.75
CA VAL A 417 -21.08 -4.11 25.93
C VAL A 417 -22.52 -4.39 26.34
N HIS A 418 -23.31 -4.96 25.44
CA HIS A 418 -24.67 -5.37 25.77
C HIS A 418 -24.65 -6.56 26.73
N GLY A 419 -25.57 -6.55 27.71
CA GLY A 419 -25.86 -7.74 28.51
C GLY A 419 -26.44 -8.87 27.64
N GLN A 420 -26.37 -10.12 28.10
CA GLN A 420 -26.78 -11.29 27.29
C GLN A 420 -28.20 -11.16 26.73
N ALA A 421 -29.17 -10.72 27.55
CA ALA A 421 -30.56 -10.53 27.12
C ALA A 421 -30.71 -9.41 26.06
N GLU A 422 -29.95 -8.32 26.21
CA GLU A 422 -29.97 -7.20 25.29
C GLU A 422 -29.33 -7.56 23.96
N ALA A 423 -28.16 -8.23 23.99
CA ALA A 423 -27.49 -8.80 22.84
C ALA A 423 -28.40 -9.79 22.08
N GLN A 424 -29.08 -10.68 22.80
CA GLN A 424 -30.00 -11.66 22.20
C GLN A 424 -31.22 -10.99 21.56
N SER A 425 -31.75 -9.91 22.16
CA SER A 425 -32.83 -9.12 21.57
C SER A 425 -32.41 -8.39 20.29
N GLN A 426 -31.15 -7.91 20.24
CA GLN A 426 -30.61 -7.25 19.06
C GLN A 426 -30.30 -8.22 17.94
N ILE A 427 -29.83 -9.44 18.24
CA ILE A 427 -29.61 -10.50 17.25
C ILE A 427 -30.87 -10.76 16.43
N VAL A 428 -32.05 -10.80 17.08
CA VAL A 428 -33.34 -10.99 16.39
C VAL A 428 -33.68 -9.82 15.46
N ARG A 429 -33.14 -8.62 15.73
CA ARG A 429 -33.39 -7.39 14.96
C ARG A 429 -32.28 -7.06 13.97
N LEU A 430 -31.20 -7.84 13.91
CA LEU A 430 -30.06 -7.61 13.01
C LEU A 430 -30.47 -7.53 11.54
N GLY A 431 -31.43 -8.37 11.12
CA GLY A 431 -31.95 -8.34 9.75
C GLY A 431 -32.84 -7.14 9.42
N VAL A 432 -33.10 -6.23 10.38
CA VAL A 432 -34.06 -5.13 10.25
C VAL A 432 -33.37 -3.75 10.24
N ARG A 433 -32.06 -3.68 10.50
CA ARG A 433 -31.32 -2.40 10.47
C ARG A 433 -31.05 -1.88 9.04
N TYR A 434 -31.23 -2.72 8.01
CA TYR A 434 -31.15 -2.35 6.60
C TYR A 434 -32.22 -3.02 5.75
#